data_AF-A0AAD7VUY3-F1
#
_entry.id   AF-A0AAD7VUY3-F1
#
_cell.length_a   1.000
_cell.length_b   1.000
_cell.length_c   1.000
_cell.angle_alpha   90.00
_cell.angle_beta   90.00
_cell.angle_gamma   90.00
#
_symmetry.space_group_name_H-M   'P 1'
#
loop_
_entity.id
_entity.type
_entity.pdbx_description
1 polymer ?
#
loop_
_entity_poly.entity_id
_entity_poly.type
_entity_poly.pdbx_seq_one_letter_code
_entity_poly.pdbx_strand_id
1 'polypeptide(L)'
;MTSIHKTNFMHRIQSASRVKLQRGRAVNFIAGFYIASILLLAAIGQEHRLYSSLVRDGLDVQYSQGYWSAVITAVLYFLCGLVLTWNLVGHLRGLYPASFILTLPQRSLMLQILCIMIWLAGGGGLFVGLDDYSYGDAPTNTLSRALVMPYALIGISILGFVIADVHSLIVVSSREQRALHHIEHLRVGKLRRMQLERTDEESFNLMREIHKSAKKRDVWSFLVWSTIMFLTFFLFSALVFSKIEGWSYFIGFYFCATSLLTIGYGQYVPSLPGSKAMSNTVIAAFGYMWHKLGDVLLKHIPSNLTPEPSQQVTTDLESQKPDEELSQTGKNEMQDSNANDNSGSSSDNHEIAKEGFLVNAMQGAVSDLHVNPKKKYSYTEWHILGETVGMQFNWLGTDSPIRFPIDEPAFFLRLYWNSLKDHLTSKHSQTRREPHMPHVDMLTSSAERSKIRTIDAIMQASGQQKL
;
A
#
# COMPACT_ATOMS: atom_id res chain seq x y z
N MET A 1 25.01 -41.69 1.56
CA MET A 1 24.18 -41.27 0.40
C MET A 1 22.67 -41.48 0.59
N THR A 2 22.22 -42.53 1.27
CA THR A 2 20.79 -42.85 1.50
C THR A 2 20.04 -41.89 2.45
N SER A 3 20.71 -41.28 3.42
CA SER A 3 20.10 -40.31 4.35
C SER A 3 19.72 -38.99 3.66
N ILE A 4 20.62 -38.44 2.83
CA ILE A 4 20.39 -37.18 2.09
C ILE A 4 19.23 -37.32 1.08
N HIS A 5 19.08 -38.49 0.47
CA HIS A 5 17.99 -38.77 -0.47
C HIS A 5 16.62 -38.85 0.24
N LYS A 6 16.56 -39.44 1.44
CA LYS A 6 15.35 -39.46 2.27
C LYS A 6 14.92 -38.06 2.71
N THR A 7 15.86 -37.20 3.11
CA THR A 7 15.55 -35.82 3.56
C THR A 7 15.04 -34.95 2.41
N ASN A 8 15.64 -35.05 1.22
CA ASN A 8 15.17 -34.33 0.02
C ASN A 8 13.80 -34.82 -0.46
N PHE A 9 13.52 -36.12 -0.35
CA PHE A 9 12.23 -36.70 -0.70
C PHE A 9 11.13 -36.30 0.30
N MET A 10 11.40 -36.34 1.61
CA MET A 10 10.46 -35.87 2.64
C MET A 10 10.18 -34.38 2.52
N HIS A 11 11.19 -33.55 2.25
CA HIS A 11 11.02 -32.12 2.02
C HIS A 11 10.17 -31.84 0.76
N ARG A 12 10.34 -32.63 -0.32
CA ARG A 12 9.46 -32.58 -1.51
C ARG A 12 8.01 -33.00 -1.22
N ILE A 13 7.79 -34.00 -0.38
CA ILE A 13 6.43 -34.42 0.01
C ILE A 13 5.77 -33.37 0.91
N GLN A 14 6.49 -32.81 1.89
CA GLN A 14 5.96 -31.78 2.77
C GLN A 14 5.70 -30.46 2.05
N SER A 15 6.51 -30.10 1.05
CA SER A 15 6.23 -28.92 0.20
C SER A 15 5.06 -29.18 -0.74
N ALA A 16 4.97 -30.36 -1.37
CA ALA A 16 3.84 -30.74 -2.20
C ALA A 16 2.51 -30.83 -1.42
N SER A 17 2.54 -31.33 -0.18
CA SER A 17 1.35 -31.39 0.69
C SER A 17 0.93 -29.99 1.15
N ARG A 18 1.88 -29.09 1.47
CA ARG A 18 1.58 -27.68 1.79
C ARG A 18 0.97 -26.92 0.60
N VAL A 19 1.47 -27.11 -0.62
CA VAL A 19 0.90 -26.50 -1.82
C VAL A 19 -0.50 -27.06 -2.13
N LYS A 20 -0.70 -28.38 -2.01
CA LYS A 20 -2.03 -28.99 -2.15
C LYS A 20 -3.02 -28.51 -1.09
N LEU A 21 -2.57 -28.37 0.17
CA LEU A 21 -3.39 -27.86 1.26
C LEU A 21 -3.78 -26.40 1.06
N GLN A 22 -2.86 -25.55 0.60
CA GLN A 22 -3.15 -24.15 0.28
C GLN A 22 -4.13 -24.02 -0.90
N ARG A 23 -3.96 -24.83 -1.95
CA ARG A 23 -4.91 -24.90 -3.07
C ARG A 23 -6.29 -25.36 -2.61
N GLY A 24 -6.36 -26.40 -1.77
CA GLY A 24 -7.62 -26.87 -1.18
C GLY A 24 -8.33 -25.80 -0.35
N ARG A 25 -7.59 -25.04 0.46
CA ARG A 25 -8.14 -23.93 1.27
C ARG A 25 -8.71 -22.80 0.39
N ALA A 26 -8.01 -22.42 -0.68
CA ALA A 26 -8.49 -21.38 -1.60
C ALA A 26 -9.75 -21.82 -2.37
N VAL A 27 -9.77 -23.07 -2.84
CA VAL A 27 -10.94 -23.64 -3.55
C VAL A 27 -12.15 -23.73 -2.61
N ASN A 28 -11.97 -24.18 -1.37
CA ASN A 28 -13.05 -24.23 -0.38
C ASN A 28 -13.62 -22.85 -0.06
N PHE A 29 -12.76 -21.83 0.03
CA PHE A 29 -13.21 -20.45 0.27
C PHE A 29 -14.04 -19.92 -0.91
N ILE A 30 -13.57 -20.13 -2.15
CA ILE A 30 -14.29 -19.74 -3.37
C ILE A 30 -15.63 -20.48 -3.47
N ALA A 31 -15.62 -21.79 -3.23
CA ALA A 31 -16.83 -22.60 -3.20
C ALA A 31 -17.83 -22.06 -2.16
N GLY A 32 -17.36 -21.62 -0.99
CA GLY A 32 -18.19 -20.98 0.03
C GLY A 32 -18.97 -19.76 -0.47
N PHE A 33 -18.34 -18.87 -1.25
CA PHE A 33 -19.01 -17.71 -1.85
C PHE A 33 -20.11 -18.10 -2.84
N TYR A 34 -19.84 -19.09 -3.69
CA TYR A 34 -20.85 -19.58 -4.65
C TYR A 34 -21.98 -20.34 -3.96
N ILE A 35 -21.67 -21.17 -2.95
CA ILE A 35 -22.68 -21.87 -2.15
C ILE A 35 -23.58 -20.86 -1.44
N ALA A 36 -23.01 -19.83 -0.81
CA ALA A 36 -23.78 -18.77 -0.16
C ALA A 36 -24.69 -18.02 -1.15
N SER A 37 -24.18 -17.69 -2.35
CA SER A 37 -24.96 -17.04 -3.41
C SER A 37 -26.11 -17.94 -3.90
N ILE A 38 -25.86 -19.24 -4.11
CA ILE A 38 -26.88 -20.20 -4.53
C ILE A 38 -27.95 -20.38 -3.43
N LEU A 39 -27.55 -20.48 -2.16
CA LEU A 39 -28.49 -20.60 -1.04
C LEU A 39 -29.37 -19.35 -0.93
N LEU A 40 -28.80 -18.15 -1.09
CA LEU A 40 -29.57 -16.90 -1.13
C LEU A 40 -30.54 -16.87 -2.33
N LEU A 41 -30.10 -17.28 -3.52
CA LEU A 41 -30.97 -17.38 -4.69
C LEU A 41 -32.10 -18.39 -4.50
N ALA A 42 -31.83 -19.51 -3.81
CA ALA A 42 -32.86 -20.49 -3.48
C ALA A 42 -33.90 -19.91 -2.51
N ALA A 43 -33.47 -19.18 -1.48
CA ALA A 43 -34.37 -18.48 -0.56
C ALA A 43 -35.21 -17.41 -1.28
N ILE A 44 -34.58 -16.59 -2.13
CA ILE A 44 -35.28 -15.59 -2.97
C ILE A 44 -36.29 -16.26 -3.90
N GLY A 45 -35.93 -17.41 -4.49
CA GLY A 45 -36.80 -18.18 -5.36
C GLY A 45 -38.00 -18.79 -4.64
N GLN A 46 -37.82 -19.23 -3.39
CA GLN A 46 -38.92 -19.71 -2.55
C GLN A 46 -39.91 -18.58 -2.23
N GLU A 47 -39.42 -17.42 -1.81
CA GLU A 47 -40.25 -16.24 -1.57
C GLU A 47 -40.97 -15.76 -2.84
N HIS A 48 -40.29 -15.83 -4.00
CA HIS A 48 -40.92 -15.50 -5.28
C HIS A 48 -42.05 -16.47 -5.65
N ARG A 49 -41.92 -17.77 -5.33
CA ARG A 49 -43.00 -18.75 -5.53
C ARG A 49 -44.21 -18.43 -4.65
N LEU A 50 -43.98 -18.13 -3.38
CA LEU A 50 -45.04 -17.74 -2.45
C LEU A 50 -45.75 -16.46 -2.92
N TYR A 51 -44.98 -15.47 -3.36
CA TYR A 51 -45.51 -14.26 -3.99
C TYR A 51 -46.39 -14.58 -5.19
N SER A 52 -45.90 -15.42 -6.11
CA SER A 52 -46.64 -15.77 -7.32
C SER A 52 -47.96 -16.51 -7.03
N SER A 53 -48.04 -17.29 -5.94
CA SER A 53 -49.29 -17.88 -5.49
C SER A 53 -50.25 -16.84 -4.91
N LEU A 54 -49.75 -15.91 -4.07
CA LEU A 54 -50.58 -14.88 -3.45
C LEU A 54 -51.18 -13.90 -4.46
N VAL A 55 -50.40 -13.54 -5.48
CA VAL A 55 -50.88 -12.71 -6.60
C VAL A 55 -51.91 -13.46 -7.45
N ARG A 56 -51.75 -14.79 -7.61
CA ARG A 56 -52.73 -15.62 -8.31
C ARG A 56 -54.07 -15.70 -7.57
N ASP A 57 -54.03 -15.62 -6.25
CA ASP A 57 -55.21 -15.55 -5.37
C ASP A 57 -55.83 -14.13 -5.34
N GLY A 58 -55.29 -13.18 -6.10
CA GLY A 58 -55.86 -11.84 -6.29
C GLY A 58 -55.46 -10.82 -5.22
N LEU A 59 -54.48 -11.12 -4.35
CA LEU A 59 -53.97 -10.14 -3.40
C LEU A 59 -52.94 -9.20 -4.05
N ASP A 60 -53.08 -7.89 -3.82
CA ASP A 60 -52.10 -6.88 -4.20
C ASP A 60 -50.97 -6.83 -3.16
N VAL A 61 -49.96 -7.67 -3.36
CA VAL A 61 -48.79 -7.78 -2.47
C VAL A 61 -47.58 -7.16 -3.16
N GLN A 62 -46.73 -6.47 -2.40
CA GLN A 62 -45.47 -5.89 -2.88
C GLN A 62 -44.27 -6.47 -2.14
N TYR A 63 -43.13 -6.59 -2.83
CA TYR A 63 -41.89 -7.06 -2.22
C TYR A 63 -41.36 -6.09 -1.17
N SER A 64 -40.91 -6.62 -0.03
CA SER A 64 -40.29 -5.82 1.02
C SER A 64 -38.90 -5.30 0.62
N GLN A 65 -38.39 -4.31 1.35
CA GLN A 65 -37.02 -3.79 1.16
C GLN A 65 -35.95 -4.87 1.42
N GLY A 66 -36.22 -5.79 2.35
CA GLY A 66 -35.35 -6.92 2.67
C GLY A 66 -35.15 -7.86 1.47
N TYR A 67 -36.22 -8.12 0.70
CA TYR A 67 -36.15 -8.93 -0.52
C TYR A 67 -35.15 -8.35 -1.54
N TRP A 68 -35.25 -7.05 -1.84
CA TRP A 68 -34.35 -6.39 -2.79
C TRP A 68 -32.90 -6.31 -2.28
N SER A 69 -32.73 -6.09 -0.97
CA SER A 69 -31.40 -6.14 -0.33
C SER A 69 -30.77 -7.53 -0.44
N ALA A 70 -31.55 -8.60 -0.30
CA ALA A 70 -31.09 -9.98 -0.48
C ALA A 70 -30.69 -10.26 -1.94
N VAL A 71 -31.45 -9.77 -2.92
CA VAL A 71 -31.12 -9.88 -4.36
C VAL A 71 -29.78 -9.21 -4.65
N ILE A 72 -29.58 -7.97 -4.20
CA ILE A 72 -28.30 -7.25 -4.38
C ILE A 72 -27.16 -8.03 -3.72
N THR A 73 -27.37 -8.54 -2.52
CA THR A 73 -26.38 -9.32 -1.77
C THR A 73 -26.00 -10.63 -2.49
N ALA A 74 -26.97 -11.34 -3.07
CA ALA A 74 -26.72 -12.56 -3.84
C ALA A 74 -25.82 -12.29 -5.07
N VAL A 75 -26.08 -11.18 -5.77
CA VAL A 75 -25.26 -10.72 -6.91
C VAL A 75 -23.85 -10.34 -6.45
N LEU A 76 -23.72 -9.61 -5.34
CA LEU A 76 -22.41 -9.22 -4.80
C LEU A 76 -21.58 -10.43 -4.37
N TYR A 77 -22.18 -11.44 -3.74
CA TYR A 77 -21.47 -12.68 -3.39
C TYR A 77 -21.00 -13.44 -4.63
N PHE A 78 -21.83 -13.49 -5.68
CA PHE A 78 -21.45 -14.10 -6.95
C PHE A 78 -20.27 -13.36 -7.61
N LEU A 79 -20.33 -12.04 -7.69
CA LEU A 79 -19.24 -11.21 -8.24
C LEU A 79 -17.95 -11.36 -7.43
N CYS A 80 -18.04 -11.43 -6.11
CA CYS A 80 -16.89 -11.70 -5.24
C CYS A 80 -16.28 -13.07 -5.55
N GLY A 81 -17.11 -14.11 -5.69
CA GLY A 81 -16.70 -15.44 -6.12
C GLY A 81 -15.99 -15.42 -7.48
N LEU A 82 -16.50 -14.64 -8.44
CA LEU A 82 -15.89 -14.48 -9.77
C LEU A 82 -14.51 -13.84 -9.69
N VAL A 83 -14.35 -12.75 -8.93
CA VAL A 83 -13.06 -12.08 -8.73
C VAL A 83 -12.04 -13.03 -8.09
N LEU A 84 -12.46 -13.79 -7.06
CA LEU A 84 -11.58 -14.78 -6.42
C LEU A 84 -11.24 -15.94 -7.35
N THR A 85 -12.17 -16.35 -8.21
CA THR A 85 -11.93 -17.37 -9.25
C THR A 85 -10.89 -16.87 -10.25
N TRP A 86 -11.02 -15.62 -10.72
CA TRP A 86 -10.05 -15.00 -11.61
C TRP A 86 -8.65 -14.95 -10.96
N ASN A 87 -8.60 -14.59 -9.67
CA ASN A 87 -7.37 -14.60 -8.90
C ASN A 87 -6.78 -16.01 -8.73
N LEU A 88 -7.61 -17.05 -8.55
CA LEU A 88 -7.12 -18.42 -8.52
C LEU A 88 -6.58 -18.85 -9.90
N VAL A 89 -7.28 -18.51 -10.98
CA VAL A 89 -6.87 -18.85 -12.35
C VAL A 89 -5.52 -18.22 -12.69
N GLY A 90 -5.28 -16.96 -12.31
CA GLY A 90 -3.97 -16.33 -12.54
C GLY A 90 -2.85 -16.99 -11.73
N HIS A 91 -3.14 -17.47 -10.50
CA HIS A 91 -2.18 -18.27 -9.73
C HIS A 91 -1.90 -19.62 -10.41
N LEU A 92 -2.93 -20.30 -10.92
CA LEU A 92 -2.78 -21.57 -11.63
C LEU A 92 -1.98 -21.43 -12.92
N ARG A 93 -2.03 -20.26 -13.57
CA ARG A 93 -1.19 -19.91 -14.73
C ARG A 93 0.26 -19.54 -14.38
N GLY A 94 0.62 -19.52 -13.09
CA GLY A 94 1.98 -19.22 -12.65
C GLY A 94 2.36 -17.73 -12.78
N LEU A 95 1.38 -16.83 -12.96
CA LEU A 95 1.64 -15.40 -13.10
C LEU A 95 2.10 -14.74 -11.79
N TYR A 96 1.78 -15.35 -10.64
CA TYR A 96 2.19 -14.87 -9.32
C TYR A 96 2.32 -16.00 -8.29
N PRO A 97 3.26 -15.86 -7.32
CA PRO A 97 3.48 -16.86 -6.28
C PRO A 97 2.31 -16.93 -5.29
N ALA A 98 2.00 -18.14 -4.80
CA ALA A 98 1.03 -18.33 -3.71
C ALA A 98 1.66 -17.95 -2.37
N SER A 99 1.59 -16.67 -2.01
CA SER A 99 1.93 -16.20 -0.65
C SER A 99 0.65 -15.85 0.10
N PHE A 100 0.20 -16.71 1.01
CA PHE A 100 -0.93 -16.43 1.91
C PHE A 100 -0.40 -16.02 3.28
N ILE A 101 0.15 -14.80 3.36
CA ILE A 101 0.59 -14.20 4.62
C ILE A 101 -0.39 -13.07 4.92
N LEU A 102 -1.33 -13.32 5.83
CA LEU A 102 -2.27 -12.29 6.27
C LEU A 102 -1.52 -11.19 7.01
N THR A 103 -1.69 -9.95 6.56
CA THR A 103 -1.17 -8.76 7.24
C THR A 103 -1.93 -8.51 8.55
N LEU A 104 -1.31 -7.81 9.50
CA LEU A 104 -1.96 -7.42 10.75
C LEU A 104 -3.30 -6.67 10.53
N PRO A 105 -3.37 -5.70 9.61
CA PRO A 105 -4.62 -5.03 9.27
C PRO A 105 -5.69 -5.98 8.72
N GLN A 106 -5.31 -6.99 7.91
CA GLN A 106 -6.26 -7.98 7.40
C GLN A 106 -6.84 -8.84 8.51
N ARG A 107 -6.04 -9.21 9.52
CA ARG A 107 -6.51 -9.98 10.68
C ARG A 107 -7.43 -9.15 11.58
N SER A 108 -7.07 -7.89 11.82
CA SER A 108 -7.91 -6.93 12.54
C SER A 108 -9.27 -6.79 11.87
N LEU A 109 -9.27 -6.58 10.56
CA LEU A 109 -10.48 -6.44 9.75
C LEU A 109 -11.38 -7.69 9.81
N MET A 110 -10.81 -8.90 9.78
CA MET A 110 -11.58 -10.13 9.97
C MET A 110 -12.25 -10.19 11.35
N LEU A 111 -11.54 -9.81 12.41
CA LEU A 111 -12.08 -9.80 13.77
C LEU A 111 -13.18 -8.75 13.91
N GLN A 112 -12.98 -7.55 13.37
CA GLN A 112 -13.97 -6.48 13.42
C GLN A 112 -15.25 -6.86 12.66
N ILE A 113 -15.13 -7.50 11.48
CA ILE A 113 -16.28 -8.02 10.73
C ILE A 113 -17.01 -9.10 11.55
N LEU A 114 -16.30 -9.96 12.28
CA LEU A 114 -16.93 -10.93 13.16
C LEU A 114 -17.69 -10.24 14.32
N CYS A 115 -17.07 -9.23 14.95
CA CYS A 115 -17.68 -8.47 16.04
C CYS A 115 -18.95 -7.73 15.58
N ILE A 116 -18.93 -7.07 14.42
CA ILE A 116 -20.12 -6.39 13.90
C ILE A 116 -21.23 -7.38 13.52
N MET A 117 -20.89 -8.57 13.00
CA MET A 117 -21.90 -9.60 12.71
C MET A 117 -22.56 -10.14 13.98
N ILE A 118 -21.78 -10.40 15.04
CA ILE A 118 -22.31 -10.80 16.35
C ILE A 118 -23.17 -9.67 16.94
N TRP A 119 -22.72 -8.42 16.81
CA TRP A 119 -23.44 -7.25 17.29
C TRP A 119 -24.79 -7.07 16.58
N LEU A 120 -24.82 -7.21 15.26
CA LEU A 120 -26.04 -7.12 14.44
C LEU A 120 -27.00 -8.28 14.73
N ALA A 121 -26.50 -9.51 14.81
CA ALA A 121 -27.30 -10.69 15.14
C ALA A 121 -27.89 -10.61 16.55
N GLY A 122 -27.07 -10.19 17.53
CA GLY A 122 -27.49 -9.98 18.92
C GLY A 122 -28.55 -8.89 19.04
N GLY A 123 -28.41 -7.78 18.31
CA GLY A 123 -29.43 -6.73 18.25
C GLY A 123 -30.72 -7.21 17.63
N GLY A 124 -30.66 -7.91 16.49
CA GLY A 124 -31.84 -8.49 15.86
C GLY A 124 -32.61 -9.42 16.80
N GLY A 125 -31.91 -10.33 17.49
CA GLY A 125 -32.52 -11.22 18.48
C GLY A 125 -33.11 -10.47 19.68
N LEU A 126 -32.40 -9.46 20.20
CA LEU A 126 -32.88 -8.63 21.31
C LEU A 126 -34.17 -7.89 20.95
N PHE A 127 -34.22 -7.24 19.78
CA PHE A 127 -35.36 -6.40 19.40
C PHE A 127 -36.59 -7.22 18.97
N VAL A 128 -36.42 -8.37 18.33
CA VAL A 128 -37.53 -9.30 18.06
C VAL A 128 -38.15 -9.83 19.37
N GLY A 129 -37.34 -10.03 20.41
CA GLY A 129 -37.86 -10.48 21.71
C GLY A 129 -38.62 -9.41 22.50
N LEU A 130 -38.47 -8.14 22.14
CA LEU A 130 -39.05 -7.00 22.86
C LEU A 130 -40.30 -6.42 22.17
N ASP A 131 -40.47 -6.70 20.88
CA ASP A 131 -41.51 -6.15 20.01
C ASP A 131 -41.63 -7.03 18.76
N ASP A 132 -42.87 -7.26 18.29
CA ASP A 132 -43.15 -7.94 17.01
C ASP A 132 -42.83 -7.00 15.82
N TYR A 133 -41.55 -6.71 15.59
CA TYR A 133 -41.10 -5.88 14.46
C TYR A 133 -41.06 -6.64 13.13
N SER A 134 -41.43 -5.93 12.06
CA SER A 134 -41.00 -6.24 10.70
C SER A 134 -39.71 -5.46 10.37
N TYR A 135 -38.88 -6.03 9.49
CA TYR A 135 -37.59 -5.43 9.11
C TYR A 135 -37.80 -4.05 8.43
N GLY A 136 -37.36 -2.98 9.09
CA GLY A 136 -37.43 -1.60 8.58
C GLY A 136 -38.31 -0.64 9.39
N ASP A 137 -39.04 -1.14 10.39
CA ASP A 137 -39.92 -0.31 11.22
C ASP A 137 -39.20 0.32 12.42
N ALA A 138 -39.66 1.51 12.82
CA ALA A 138 -39.09 2.25 13.95
C ALA A 138 -39.66 1.76 15.29
N PRO A 139 -38.88 1.86 16.39
CA PRO A 139 -39.31 1.29 17.64
C PRO A 139 -40.55 1.96 18.23
N THR A 140 -41.54 1.17 18.64
CA THR A 140 -42.82 1.60 19.21
C THR A 140 -42.80 1.61 20.73
N ASN A 141 -42.26 0.56 21.37
CA ASN A 141 -42.18 0.50 22.84
C ASN A 141 -41.19 1.49 23.43
N THR A 142 -41.51 1.99 24.62
CA THR A 142 -40.65 2.92 25.37
C THR A 142 -39.28 2.29 25.71
N LEU A 143 -39.27 0.99 26.04
CA LEU A 143 -38.04 0.27 26.38
C LEU A 143 -37.16 -0.01 25.15
N SER A 144 -37.74 -0.41 24.01
CA SER A 144 -36.98 -0.61 22.77
C SER A 144 -36.41 0.71 22.23
N ARG A 145 -37.16 1.82 22.33
CA ARG A 145 -36.66 3.18 22.05
C ARG A 145 -35.46 3.56 22.91
N ALA A 146 -35.51 3.27 24.21
CA ALA A 146 -34.41 3.56 25.14
C ALA A 146 -33.16 2.71 24.84
N LEU A 147 -33.34 1.43 24.51
CA LEU A 147 -32.23 0.50 24.20
C LEU A 147 -31.61 0.73 22.81
N VAL A 148 -32.37 1.25 21.85
CA VAL A 148 -31.84 1.61 20.51
C VAL A 148 -30.74 2.67 20.60
N MET A 149 -30.84 3.64 21.52
CA MET A 149 -29.85 4.72 21.63
C MET A 149 -28.42 4.24 21.94
N PRO A 150 -28.16 3.48 23.03
CA PRO A 150 -26.83 2.93 23.28
C PRO A 150 -26.44 1.87 22.24
N TYR A 151 -27.41 1.10 21.71
CA TYR A 151 -27.14 0.11 20.69
C TYR A 151 -26.62 0.73 19.38
N ALA A 152 -27.25 1.82 18.94
CA ALA A 152 -26.85 2.58 17.76
C ALA A 152 -25.49 3.25 17.98
N LEU A 153 -25.24 3.85 19.15
CA LEU A 153 -23.95 4.49 19.45
C LEU A 153 -22.78 3.52 19.30
N ILE A 154 -22.89 2.34 19.90
CA ILE A 154 -21.86 1.30 19.82
C ILE A 154 -21.74 0.77 18.39
N GLY A 155 -22.87 0.51 17.72
CA GLY A 155 -22.90 0.04 16.34
C GLY A 155 -22.24 1.00 15.36
N ILE A 156 -22.55 2.30 15.45
CA ILE A 156 -21.95 3.36 14.62
C ILE A 156 -20.45 3.46 14.88
N SER A 157 -20.02 3.31 16.15
CA SER A 157 -18.60 3.33 16.52
C SER A 157 -17.84 2.15 15.89
N ILE A 158 -18.37 0.92 16.02
CA ILE A 158 -17.78 -0.29 15.42
C ILE A 158 -17.72 -0.15 13.89
N LEU A 159 -18.80 0.33 13.27
CA LEU A 159 -18.85 0.56 11.83
C LEU A 159 -17.79 1.58 11.38
N GLY A 160 -17.58 2.64 12.13
CA GLY A 160 -16.53 3.64 11.88
C GLY A 160 -15.14 3.03 11.87
N PHE A 161 -14.82 2.17 12.84
CA PHE A 161 -13.53 1.46 12.88
C PHE A 161 -13.35 0.52 11.69
N VAL A 162 -14.38 -0.27 11.35
CA VAL A 162 -14.34 -1.16 10.18
C VAL A 162 -14.06 -0.36 8.90
N ILE A 163 -14.74 0.76 8.70
CA ILE A 163 -14.55 1.61 7.52
C ILE A 163 -13.11 2.16 7.46
N ALA A 164 -12.55 2.59 8.58
CA ALA A 164 -11.17 3.09 8.66
C ALA A 164 -10.14 1.99 8.30
N ASP A 165 -10.32 0.77 8.82
CA ASP A 165 -9.43 -0.36 8.54
C ASP A 165 -9.54 -0.83 7.08
N VAL A 166 -10.76 -0.95 6.56
CA VAL A 166 -11.02 -1.25 5.13
C VAL A 166 -10.34 -0.21 4.25
N HIS A 167 -10.48 1.08 4.59
CA HIS A 167 -9.87 2.18 3.84
C HIS A 167 -8.35 2.05 3.80
N SER A 168 -7.71 1.87 4.96
CA SER A 168 -6.26 1.71 5.10
C SER A 168 -5.75 0.54 4.27
N LEU A 169 -6.43 -0.62 4.33
CA LEU A 169 -6.07 -1.80 3.56
C LEU A 169 -6.12 -1.58 2.04
N ILE A 170 -7.18 -0.94 1.54
CA ILE A 170 -7.34 -0.63 0.11
C ILE A 170 -6.27 0.36 -0.35
N VAL A 171 -6.01 1.39 0.46
CA VAL A 171 -5.01 2.43 0.16
C VAL A 171 -3.61 1.84 0.05
N VAL A 172 -3.20 1.01 1.01
CA VAL A 172 -1.87 0.40 1.04
C VAL A 172 -1.70 -0.59 -0.11
N SER A 173 -2.64 -1.53 -0.28
CA SER A 173 -2.54 -2.57 -1.31
C SER A 173 -2.50 -2.02 -2.73
N SER A 174 -3.25 -0.96 -3.00
CA SER A 174 -3.43 -0.46 -4.37
C SER A 174 -2.36 0.54 -4.81
N ARG A 175 -1.62 1.18 -3.91
CA ARG A 175 -0.72 2.29 -4.26
C ARG A 175 0.69 1.83 -4.61
N GLU A 176 1.25 0.93 -3.83
CA GLU A 176 2.66 0.54 -3.93
C GLU A 176 2.94 -0.23 -5.23
N GLN A 177 2.04 -1.13 -5.61
CA GLN A 177 2.20 -1.93 -6.83
C GLN A 177 2.00 -1.12 -8.12
N ARG A 178 1.05 -0.18 -8.13
CA ARG A 178 0.73 0.61 -9.34
C ARG A 178 1.80 1.65 -9.65
N ALA A 179 2.33 2.34 -8.64
CA ALA A 179 3.33 3.38 -8.82
C ALA A 179 4.61 2.82 -9.48
N LEU A 180 5.10 1.68 -8.99
CA LEU A 180 6.31 1.04 -9.51
C LEU A 180 6.12 0.55 -10.95
N HIS A 181 5.02 -0.14 -11.21
CA HIS A 181 4.71 -0.63 -12.55
C HIS A 181 4.54 0.52 -13.56
N HIS A 182 3.94 1.64 -13.15
CA HIS A 182 3.75 2.79 -14.03
C HIS A 182 5.07 3.47 -14.39
N ILE A 183 5.96 3.67 -13.40
CA ILE A 183 7.31 4.22 -13.63
C ILE A 183 8.09 3.33 -14.59
N GLU A 184 8.08 2.01 -14.37
CA GLU A 184 8.80 1.06 -15.22
C GLU A 184 8.26 1.05 -16.65
N HIS A 185 6.93 1.05 -16.83
CA HIS A 185 6.32 1.08 -18.15
C HIS A 185 6.66 2.36 -18.93
N LEU A 186 6.69 3.52 -18.24
CA LEU A 186 7.11 4.78 -18.85
C LEU A 186 8.60 4.80 -19.18
N ARG A 187 9.45 4.24 -18.31
CA ARG A 187 10.88 4.09 -18.53
C ARG A 187 11.16 3.23 -19.76
N VAL A 188 10.60 2.02 -19.83
CA VAL A 188 10.77 1.10 -20.97
C VAL A 188 10.23 1.71 -22.26
N GLY A 189 9.08 2.39 -22.19
CA GLY A 189 8.49 3.08 -23.35
C GLY A 189 9.34 4.24 -23.89
N LYS A 190 9.94 5.05 -23.00
CA LYS A 190 10.85 6.14 -23.38
C LYS A 190 12.20 5.62 -23.88
N LEU A 191 12.77 4.59 -23.23
CA LEU A 191 14.01 3.92 -23.64
C LEU A 191 13.91 3.35 -25.06
N ARG A 192 12.78 2.69 -25.39
CA ARG A 192 12.56 2.15 -26.75
C ARG A 192 12.54 3.23 -27.83
N ARG A 193 12.17 4.46 -27.49
CA ARG A 193 12.04 5.58 -28.44
C ARG A 193 13.31 6.42 -28.56
N MET A 194 14.24 6.28 -27.63
CA MET A 194 15.46 7.08 -27.56
C MET A 194 16.67 6.14 -27.51
N GLN A 195 17.15 5.74 -28.69
CA GLN A 195 18.48 5.15 -28.85
C GLN A 195 19.46 6.28 -29.15
N LEU A 196 20.01 6.90 -28.10
CA LEU A 196 21.11 7.86 -28.22
C LEU A 196 22.05 7.67 -27.04
N GLU A 197 23.35 7.65 -27.34
CA GLU A 197 24.45 7.71 -26.40
C GLU A 197 24.34 9.04 -25.63
N ARG A 198 24.11 8.96 -24.33
CA ARG A 198 23.72 10.10 -23.49
C ARG A 198 24.72 10.27 -22.37
N THR A 199 24.96 11.52 -21.97
CA THR A 199 25.71 11.83 -20.76
C THR A 199 24.95 11.32 -19.52
N ASP A 200 25.68 10.98 -18.46
CA ASP A 200 25.10 10.46 -17.22
C ASP A 200 24.11 11.47 -16.60
N GLU A 201 24.39 12.78 -16.72
CA GLU A 201 23.52 13.86 -16.25
C GLU A 201 22.17 13.88 -16.98
N GLU A 202 22.18 13.77 -18.31
CA GLU A 202 20.94 13.72 -19.08
C GLU A 202 20.11 12.47 -18.78
N SER A 203 20.78 11.35 -18.52
CA SER A 203 20.15 10.09 -18.12
C SER A 203 19.46 10.21 -16.76
N PHE A 204 20.13 10.86 -15.80
CA PHE A 204 19.56 11.18 -14.49
C PHE A 204 18.35 12.12 -14.62
N ASN A 205 18.49 13.21 -15.36
CA ASN A 205 17.43 14.20 -15.54
C ASN A 205 16.21 13.60 -16.26
N LEU A 206 16.43 12.70 -17.23
CA LEU A 206 15.34 11.96 -17.87
C LEU A 206 14.57 11.09 -16.86
N MET A 207 15.27 10.40 -15.96
CA MET A 207 14.62 9.57 -14.93
C MET A 207 13.80 10.44 -13.95
N ARG A 208 14.32 11.61 -13.56
CA ARG A 208 13.57 12.60 -12.76
C ARG A 208 12.32 13.10 -13.48
N GLU A 209 12.43 13.37 -14.77
CA GLU A 209 11.31 13.81 -15.61
C GLU A 209 10.26 12.70 -15.77
N ILE A 210 10.68 11.44 -15.90
CA ILE A 210 9.79 10.26 -15.89
C ILE A 210 9.02 10.20 -14.57
N HIS A 211 9.67 10.35 -13.42
CA HIS A 211 9.00 10.38 -12.13
C HIS A 211 7.99 11.51 -11.99
N LYS A 212 8.35 12.73 -12.40
CA LYS A 212 7.44 13.90 -12.35
C LYS A 212 6.23 13.70 -13.25
N SER A 213 6.47 13.18 -14.46
CA SER A 213 5.42 12.89 -15.45
C SER A 213 4.52 11.72 -15.03
N ALA A 214 5.09 10.66 -14.45
CA ALA A 214 4.38 9.51 -13.90
C ALA A 214 3.41 9.95 -12.80
N LYS A 215 3.90 10.71 -11.82
CA LYS A 215 3.06 11.21 -10.72
C LYS A 215 1.91 12.08 -11.22
N LYS A 216 2.18 13.02 -12.14
CA LYS A 216 1.12 13.89 -12.70
C LYS A 216 0.10 13.08 -13.50
N ARG A 217 0.56 12.10 -14.29
CA ARG A 217 -0.30 11.23 -15.08
C ARG A 217 -1.14 10.31 -14.21
N ASP A 218 -0.61 9.76 -13.13
CA ASP A 218 -1.35 8.92 -12.18
C ASP A 218 -2.50 9.69 -11.53
N VAL A 219 -2.23 10.92 -11.09
CA VAL A 219 -3.23 11.81 -10.49
C VAL A 219 -4.32 12.17 -11.50
N TRP A 220 -3.91 12.59 -12.70
CA TRP A 220 -4.87 13.00 -13.71
C TRP A 220 -5.70 11.82 -14.21
N SER A 221 -5.07 10.67 -14.44
CA SER A 221 -5.77 9.43 -14.80
C SER A 221 -6.75 9.02 -13.71
N PHE A 222 -6.35 9.09 -12.43
CA PHE A 222 -7.24 8.82 -11.32
C PHE A 222 -8.44 9.79 -11.28
N LEU A 223 -8.19 11.09 -11.45
CA LEU A 223 -9.23 12.12 -11.44
C LEU A 223 -10.23 11.90 -12.59
N VAL A 224 -9.73 11.62 -13.79
CA VAL A 224 -10.55 11.35 -14.97
C VAL A 224 -11.37 10.08 -14.78
N TRP A 225 -10.76 8.96 -14.38
CA TRP A 225 -11.47 7.70 -14.14
C TRP A 225 -12.51 7.81 -13.03
N SER A 226 -12.20 8.52 -11.94
CA SER A 226 -13.16 8.79 -10.85
C SER A 226 -14.33 9.62 -11.34
N THR A 227 -14.07 10.67 -12.13
CA THR A 227 -15.12 11.54 -12.67
C THR A 227 -16.01 10.78 -13.67
N ILE A 228 -15.43 9.94 -14.52
CA ILE A 228 -16.19 9.09 -15.46
C ILE A 228 -17.05 8.08 -14.69
N MET A 229 -16.49 7.37 -13.71
CA MET A 229 -17.24 6.43 -12.88
C MET A 229 -18.37 7.13 -12.11
N PHE A 230 -18.11 8.34 -11.59
CA PHE A 230 -19.14 9.14 -10.95
C PHE A 230 -20.27 9.52 -11.91
N LEU A 231 -19.95 10.11 -13.06
CA LEU A 231 -20.94 10.55 -14.03
C LEU A 231 -21.76 9.38 -14.57
N THR A 232 -21.12 8.27 -14.90
CA THR A 232 -21.82 7.06 -15.38
C THR A 232 -22.75 6.51 -14.31
N PHE A 233 -22.27 6.32 -13.08
CA PHE A 233 -23.10 5.81 -11.98
C PHE A 233 -24.23 6.76 -11.61
N PHE A 234 -23.97 8.06 -11.60
CA PHE A 234 -24.96 9.11 -11.29
C PHE A 234 -26.07 9.17 -12.35
N LEU A 235 -25.70 9.24 -13.63
CA LEU A 235 -26.66 9.29 -14.74
C LEU A 235 -27.42 7.98 -14.90
N PHE A 236 -26.76 6.85 -14.67
CA PHE A 236 -27.37 5.52 -14.66
C PHE A 236 -28.38 5.38 -13.51
N SER A 237 -28.03 5.86 -12.31
CA SER A 237 -28.94 5.86 -11.17
C SER A 237 -30.21 6.67 -11.47
N ALA A 238 -30.08 7.86 -12.06
CA ALA A 238 -31.23 8.66 -12.47
C ALA A 238 -32.13 7.93 -13.48
N LEU A 239 -31.54 7.18 -14.43
CA LEU A 239 -32.29 6.36 -15.38
C LEU A 239 -33.05 5.24 -14.68
N VAL A 240 -32.41 4.56 -13.73
CA VAL A 240 -33.02 3.49 -12.93
C VAL A 240 -34.22 4.02 -12.13
N PHE A 241 -34.09 5.16 -11.43
CA PHE A 241 -35.21 5.75 -10.69
C PHE A 241 -36.35 6.21 -11.60
N SER A 242 -36.02 6.80 -12.75
CA SER A 242 -37.04 7.17 -13.75
C SER A 242 -37.84 5.97 -14.24
N LYS A 243 -37.20 4.81 -14.42
CA LYS A 243 -37.87 3.58 -14.87
C LYS A 243 -38.64 2.86 -13.77
N ILE A 244 -38.13 2.84 -12.55
CA ILE A 244 -38.77 2.12 -11.43
C ILE A 244 -39.97 2.90 -10.89
N GLU A 245 -39.85 4.22 -10.71
CA GLU A 245 -40.91 5.05 -10.12
C GLU A 245 -41.84 5.69 -11.17
N GLY A 246 -41.57 5.47 -12.46
CA GLY A 246 -42.31 6.10 -13.56
C GLY A 246 -42.11 7.62 -13.66
N TRP A 247 -41.09 8.17 -12.99
CA TRP A 247 -40.78 9.59 -13.03
C TRP A 247 -40.16 10.01 -14.37
N SER A 248 -40.33 11.28 -14.73
CA SER A 248 -39.51 11.88 -15.78
C SER A 248 -38.02 11.76 -15.43
N TYR A 249 -37.17 11.55 -16.43
CA TYR A 249 -35.72 11.45 -16.24
C TYR A 249 -35.15 12.65 -15.45
N PHE A 250 -35.68 13.85 -15.69
CA PHE A 250 -35.28 15.06 -14.98
C PHE A 250 -35.60 15.01 -13.48
N ILE A 251 -36.75 14.43 -13.11
CA ILE A 251 -37.14 14.26 -11.70
C ILE A 251 -36.25 13.22 -11.02
N GLY A 252 -35.96 12.10 -11.70
CA GLY A 252 -35.00 11.10 -11.22
C GLY A 252 -33.60 11.69 -11.01
N PHE A 253 -33.14 12.53 -11.95
CA PHE A 253 -31.89 13.26 -11.82
C PHE A 253 -31.89 14.25 -10.66
N TYR A 254 -32.96 15.04 -10.51
CA TYR A 254 -33.14 16.00 -9.41
C TYR A 254 -33.13 15.32 -8.04
N PHE A 255 -33.83 14.19 -7.92
CA PHE A 255 -33.79 13.35 -6.73
C PHE A 255 -32.36 12.89 -6.43
N CYS A 256 -31.67 12.27 -7.41
CA CYS A 256 -30.29 11.83 -7.22
C CYS A 256 -29.37 12.99 -6.80
N ALA A 257 -29.47 14.16 -7.44
CA ALA A 257 -28.63 15.32 -7.12
C ALA A 257 -28.86 15.81 -5.69
N THR A 258 -30.12 15.98 -5.29
CA THR A 258 -30.49 16.49 -3.96
C THR A 258 -30.19 15.49 -2.83
N SER A 259 -30.31 14.19 -3.10
CA SER A 259 -29.91 13.14 -2.16
C SER A 259 -28.39 13.05 -2.01
N LEU A 260 -27.64 13.15 -3.11
CA LEU A 260 -26.17 13.09 -3.07
C LEU A 260 -25.54 14.33 -2.43
N LEU A 261 -26.13 15.50 -2.64
CA LEU A 261 -25.74 16.72 -1.94
C LEU A 261 -26.23 16.78 -0.49
N THR A 262 -26.92 15.74 -0.01
CA THR A 262 -27.50 15.68 1.34
C THR A 262 -28.44 16.84 1.67
N ILE A 263 -29.00 17.51 0.64
CA ILE A 263 -29.97 18.60 0.80
C ILE A 263 -31.33 18.01 1.22
N GLY A 264 -31.75 16.95 0.53
CA GLY A 264 -32.89 16.13 0.95
C GLY A 264 -34.21 16.89 1.13
N TYR A 265 -34.63 17.71 0.16
CA TYR A 265 -35.89 18.48 0.24
C TYR A 265 -37.15 17.64 0.51
N GLY A 266 -37.10 16.31 0.30
CA GLY A 266 -38.19 15.38 0.63
C GLY A 266 -39.40 15.44 -0.31
N GLN A 267 -39.37 16.27 -1.36
CA GLN A 267 -40.48 16.43 -2.32
C GLN A 267 -40.64 15.21 -3.24
N TYR A 268 -39.53 14.58 -3.60
CA TYR A 268 -39.50 13.33 -4.36
C TYR A 268 -38.78 12.30 -3.50
N VAL A 269 -39.51 11.27 -3.09
CA VAL A 269 -38.99 10.16 -2.28
C VAL A 269 -39.41 8.87 -2.96
N PRO A 270 -38.49 7.92 -3.19
CA PRO A 270 -38.81 6.63 -3.79
C PRO A 270 -39.89 5.94 -2.97
N SER A 271 -41.00 5.63 -3.62
CA SER A 271 -42.16 5.01 -2.98
C SER A 271 -42.00 3.49 -2.92
N LEU A 272 -41.42 2.90 -3.98
CA LEU A 272 -41.24 1.46 -4.07
C LEU A 272 -40.15 0.96 -3.09
N PRO A 273 -40.35 -0.21 -2.45
CA PRO A 273 -39.32 -0.79 -1.58
C PRO A 273 -37.99 -1.08 -2.29
N GLY A 274 -38.05 -1.41 -3.59
CA GLY A 274 -36.86 -1.68 -4.39
C GLY A 274 -36.04 -0.41 -4.69
N SER A 275 -36.68 0.71 -5.00
CA SER A 275 -36.00 1.98 -5.22
C SER A 275 -35.40 2.54 -3.93
N LYS A 276 -36.03 2.34 -2.77
CA LYS A 276 -35.44 2.67 -1.46
C LYS A 276 -34.15 1.90 -1.17
N ALA A 277 -34.13 0.60 -1.44
CA ALA A 277 -32.91 -0.22 -1.27
C ALA A 277 -31.79 0.26 -2.23
N MET A 278 -32.15 0.61 -3.46
CA MET A 278 -31.21 1.12 -4.46
C MET A 278 -30.67 2.50 -4.07
N SER A 279 -31.49 3.42 -3.56
CA SER A 279 -31.02 4.76 -3.16
C SER A 279 -29.96 4.69 -2.07
N ASN A 280 -30.16 3.82 -1.07
CA ASN A 280 -29.18 3.64 0.00
C ASN A 280 -27.84 3.12 -0.54
N THR A 281 -27.90 2.19 -1.48
CA THR A 281 -26.70 1.64 -2.16
C THR A 281 -25.98 2.72 -2.97
N VAL A 282 -26.72 3.56 -3.68
CA VAL A 282 -26.19 4.68 -4.48
C VAL A 282 -25.50 5.72 -3.60
N ILE A 283 -26.13 6.11 -2.48
CA ILE A 283 -25.57 7.08 -1.53
C ILE A 283 -24.28 6.53 -0.90
N ALA A 284 -24.27 5.25 -0.50
CA ALA A 284 -23.08 4.62 0.08
C ALA A 284 -21.91 4.55 -0.92
N ALA A 285 -22.19 4.17 -2.17
CA ALA A 285 -21.18 4.13 -3.24
C ALA A 285 -20.58 5.52 -3.53
N PHE A 286 -21.43 6.56 -3.53
CA PHE A 286 -20.97 7.93 -3.68
C PHE A 286 -20.12 8.40 -2.50
N GLY A 287 -20.55 8.15 -1.26
CA GLY A 287 -19.78 8.53 -0.07
C GLY A 287 -18.37 7.95 -0.09
N TYR A 288 -18.23 6.69 -0.50
CA TYR A 288 -16.93 6.05 -0.69
C TYR A 288 -16.08 6.76 -1.75
N MET A 289 -16.67 7.08 -2.90
CA MET A 289 -15.96 7.75 -4.00
C MET A 289 -15.54 9.17 -3.64
N TRP A 290 -16.41 9.93 -2.96
CA TRP A 290 -16.11 11.27 -2.46
C TRP A 290 -14.91 11.26 -1.50
N HIS A 291 -14.88 10.30 -0.57
CA HIS A 291 -13.74 10.09 0.30
C HIS A 291 -12.46 9.81 -0.49
N LYS A 292 -12.50 8.93 -1.50
CA LYS A 292 -11.32 8.60 -2.33
C LYS A 292 -10.82 9.78 -3.15
N LEU A 293 -11.74 10.62 -3.64
CA LEU A 293 -11.40 11.85 -4.32
C LEU A 293 -10.72 12.83 -3.37
N GLY A 294 -11.25 12.99 -2.15
CA GLY A 294 -10.67 13.82 -1.08
C GLY A 294 -9.22 13.42 -0.76
N ASP A 295 -8.94 12.13 -0.57
CA ASP A 295 -7.57 11.64 -0.29
C ASP A 295 -6.56 11.99 -1.39
N VAL A 296 -6.99 11.95 -2.65
CA VAL A 296 -6.11 12.24 -3.78
C VAL A 296 -5.89 13.74 -3.91
N LEU A 297 -6.93 14.55 -3.71
CA LEU A 297 -6.83 16.00 -3.70
C LEU A 297 -5.95 16.49 -2.54
N LEU A 298 -6.24 16.10 -1.29
CA LEU A 298 -5.49 16.52 -0.10
C LEU A 298 -3.99 16.20 -0.22
N LYS A 299 -3.64 15.05 -0.80
CA LYS A 299 -2.25 14.63 -0.98
C LYS A 299 -1.51 15.37 -2.12
N HIS A 300 -2.24 16.02 -3.01
CA HIS A 300 -1.71 16.79 -4.14
C HIS A 300 -1.91 18.29 -4.00
N ILE A 301 -2.58 18.75 -2.94
CA ILE A 301 -2.47 20.15 -2.52
C ILE A 301 -0.97 20.41 -2.34
N PRO A 302 -0.39 21.37 -3.09
CA PRO A 302 1.01 21.71 -2.95
C PRO A 302 1.26 22.11 -1.50
N SER A 303 2.34 21.61 -0.91
CA SER A 303 2.81 21.95 0.44
C SER A 303 3.05 23.44 0.67
N ASN A 304 2.84 24.29 -0.34
CA ASN A 304 2.82 25.74 -0.23
C ASN A 304 1.69 26.29 0.68
N LEU A 305 0.69 25.49 1.08
CA LEU A 305 -0.34 25.91 2.05
C LEU A 305 -0.05 25.52 3.50
N THR A 306 0.94 24.65 3.75
CA THR A 306 1.52 24.55 5.09
C THR A 306 2.63 25.60 5.13
N PRO A 307 2.57 26.62 6.01
CA PRO A 307 3.74 27.47 6.23
C PRO A 307 4.89 26.55 6.58
N GLU A 308 5.91 26.49 5.70
CA GLU A 308 7.17 25.90 6.12
C GLU A 308 7.60 26.62 7.40
N PRO A 309 8.03 25.90 8.45
CA PRO A 309 8.65 26.56 9.59
C PRO A 309 9.80 27.41 9.02
N SER A 310 9.63 28.73 9.18
CA SER A 310 10.49 29.82 8.75
C SER A 310 11.91 29.41 8.36
N GLN A 311 12.26 29.66 7.10
CA GLN A 311 13.63 29.88 6.65
C GLN A 311 14.27 30.99 7.49
N GLN A 312 14.90 30.63 8.61
CA GLN A 312 15.71 31.56 9.41
C GLN A 312 17.07 30.97 9.82
N VAL A 313 17.33 29.69 9.57
CA VAL A 313 18.63 29.07 9.93
C VAL A 313 19.65 29.13 8.78
N THR A 314 19.20 29.41 7.55
CA THR A 314 20.10 29.51 6.37
C THR A 314 21.00 30.75 6.40
N THR A 315 20.76 31.70 7.31
CA THR A 315 21.65 32.86 7.53
C THR A 315 22.85 32.56 8.43
N ASP A 316 22.82 31.46 9.20
CA ASP A 316 23.88 31.16 10.17
C ASP A 316 24.96 30.20 9.62
N LEU A 317 24.66 29.51 8.50
CA LEU A 317 25.60 28.59 7.83
C LEU A 317 26.44 29.28 6.74
N GLU A 318 25.98 30.41 6.19
CA GLU A 318 26.80 31.25 5.31
C GLU A 318 27.85 32.05 6.11
N SER A 319 27.61 32.28 7.41
CA SER A 319 28.56 32.95 8.32
C SER A 319 29.66 32.05 8.88
N GLN A 320 29.70 30.77 8.50
CA GLN A 320 30.74 29.83 8.92
C GLN A 320 31.42 29.22 7.69
N LYS A 321 31.84 30.07 6.75
CA LYS A 321 32.95 29.73 5.86
C LYS A 321 34.19 29.53 6.73
N PRO A 322 34.88 28.37 6.68
CA PRO A 322 36.28 28.34 7.02
C PRO A 322 36.99 29.29 6.06
N ASP A 323 37.79 30.18 6.62
CA ASP A 323 38.60 31.14 5.87
C ASP A 323 39.33 30.46 4.72
N GLU A 324 39.47 31.22 3.65
CA GLU A 324 40.11 30.93 2.36
C GLU A 324 41.62 30.61 2.47
N GLU A 325 42.11 30.18 3.63
CA GLU A 325 43.50 29.82 3.90
C GLU A 325 43.80 28.33 3.74
N LEU A 326 42.83 27.42 3.88
CA LEU A 326 43.11 25.97 3.80
C LEU A 326 43.21 25.43 2.35
N SER A 327 42.84 26.25 1.36
CA SER A 327 42.98 25.89 -0.07
C SER A 327 44.33 26.30 -0.68
N GLN A 328 45.12 27.12 0.03
CA GLN A 328 46.47 27.50 -0.40
C GLN A 328 47.56 26.65 0.25
N THR A 329 47.36 26.17 1.48
CA THR A 329 48.32 25.28 2.16
C THR A 329 48.50 23.95 1.42
N GLY A 330 47.41 23.38 0.87
CA GLY A 330 47.48 22.11 0.11
C GLY A 330 48.02 22.20 -1.32
N LYS A 331 48.17 23.41 -1.89
CA LYS A 331 48.79 23.61 -3.21
C LYS A 331 50.28 23.93 -3.13
N ASN A 332 50.73 24.55 -2.04
CA ASN A 332 52.15 24.84 -1.84
C ASN A 332 52.96 23.61 -1.42
N GLU A 333 52.32 22.58 -0.86
CA GLU A 333 52.98 21.30 -0.54
C GLU A 333 53.15 20.36 -1.75
N MET A 334 52.55 20.68 -2.92
CA MET A 334 52.76 19.90 -4.15
C MET A 334 53.95 20.35 -5.00
N GLN A 335 54.71 21.37 -4.58
CA GLN A 335 55.86 21.86 -5.35
C GLN A 335 57.21 21.86 -4.62
N ASP A 336 57.25 21.54 -3.32
CA ASP A 336 58.50 21.32 -2.58
C ASP A 336 58.45 20.00 -1.80
N SER A 337 58.76 18.92 -2.50
CA SER A 337 59.13 17.63 -1.90
C SER A 337 59.97 16.83 -2.90
N ASN A 338 61.06 17.44 -3.36
CA ASN A 338 62.20 16.67 -3.82
C ASN A 338 63.04 16.29 -2.58
N ALA A 339 63.29 14.99 -2.48
CA ALA A 339 64.20 14.29 -1.56
C ALA A 339 63.62 13.73 -0.24
N ASN A 340 63.94 12.44 -0.06
CA ASN A 340 63.90 11.57 1.12
C ASN A 340 62.62 10.76 1.42
N ASP A 341 62.64 9.52 0.90
CA ASP A 341 62.45 8.25 1.61
C ASP A 341 61.69 8.27 2.96
N ASN A 342 60.44 7.81 2.93
CA ASN A 342 59.87 6.93 3.97
C ASN A 342 58.54 6.28 3.50
N SER A 343 58.62 5.06 2.98
CA SER A 343 57.49 4.34 2.34
C SER A 343 56.55 3.59 3.30
N GLY A 344 56.45 4.00 4.58
CA GLY A 344 55.61 3.32 5.59
C GLY A 344 54.43 4.14 6.15
N SER A 345 54.46 5.47 6.05
CA SER A 345 53.49 6.38 6.69
C SER A 345 52.38 6.90 5.75
N SER A 346 52.57 6.73 4.43
CA SER A 346 51.67 7.33 3.43
C SER A 346 50.34 6.56 3.26
N SER A 347 50.32 5.25 3.52
CA SER A 347 49.11 4.43 3.37
C SER A 347 48.12 4.63 4.52
N ASP A 348 48.60 4.66 5.76
CA ASP A 348 47.76 4.83 6.95
C ASP A 348 47.11 6.23 7.01
N ASN A 349 47.84 7.27 6.60
CA ASN A 349 47.31 8.63 6.53
C ASN A 349 46.20 8.77 5.46
N HIS A 350 46.29 8.03 4.35
CA HIS A 350 45.26 8.04 3.32
C HIS A 350 43.98 7.29 3.76
N GLU A 351 44.12 6.20 4.54
CA GLU A 351 42.98 5.47 5.11
C GLU A 351 42.25 6.25 6.21
N ILE A 352 42.99 6.93 7.11
CA ILE A 352 42.40 7.79 8.15
C ILE A 352 41.66 8.98 7.53
N ALA A 353 42.19 9.57 6.46
CA ALA A 353 41.52 10.64 5.72
C ALA A 353 40.20 10.17 5.10
N LYS A 354 40.16 8.94 4.58
CA LYS A 354 38.96 8.32 4.01
C LYS A 354 37.89 8.05 5.08
N GLU A 355 38.28 7.54 6.26
CA GLU A 355 37.38 7.35 7.40
C GLU A 355 36.75 8.68 7.86
N GLY A 356 37.55 9.75 8.01
CA GLY A 356 37.05 11.08 8.38
C GLY A 356 36.09 11.68 7.35
N PHE A 357 36.37 11.47 6.07
CA PHE A 357 35.50 11.92 4.98
C PHE A 357 34.13 11.20 4.97
N LEU A 358 34.11 9.88 5.19
CA LEU A 358 32.88 9.09 5.33
C LEU A 358 32.02 9.54 6.52
N VAL A 359 32.65 9.84 7.65
CA VAL A 359 31.94 10.34 8.85
C VAL A 359 31.33 11.72 8.60
N ASN A 360 32.04 12.63 7.93
CA ASN A 360 31.51 13.94 7.55
C ASN A 360 30.34 13.82 6.55
N ALA A 361 30.45 12.93 5.56
CA ALA A 361 29.37 12.65 4.60
C ALA A 361 28.13 12.06 5.30
N MET A 362 28.32 11.18 6.29
CA MET A 362 27.24 10.68 7.14
C MET A 362 26.57 11.80 7.94
N GLN A 363 27.36 12.69 8.55
CA GLN A 363 26.82 13.82 9.32
C GLN A 363 25.96 14.74 8.42
N GLY A 364 26.41 14.99 7.18
CA GLY A 364 25.63 15.71 6.17
C GLY A 364 24.31 15.00 5.83
N ALA A 365 24.34 13.69 5.57
CA ALA A 365 23.13 12.91 5.27
C ALA A 365 22.15 12.85 6.45
N VAL A 366 22.64 12.77 7.70
CA VAL A 366 21.81 12.82 8.91
C VAL A 366 21.16 14.20 9.07
N SER A 367 21.93 15.27 8.82
CA SER A 367 21.42 16.64 8.86
C SER A 367 20.30 16.85 7.83
N ASP A 368 20.55 16.42 6.58
CA ASP A 368 19.56 16.48 5.51
C ASP A 368 18.30 15.64 5.85
N LEU A 369 18.47 14.47 6.47
CA LEU A 369 17.34 13.64 6.90
C LEU A 369 16.50 14.30 8.00
N HIS A 370 17.15 15.06 8.90
CA HIS A 370 16.47 15.79 9.97
C HIS A 370 15.72 17.01 9.44
N VAL A 371 16.33 17.78 8.54
CA VAL A 371 15.77 19.03 7.98
C VAL A 371 14.73 18.75 6.91
N ASN A 372 15.05 17.88 5.94
CA ASN A 372 14.17 17.53 4.85
C ASN A 372 14.26 16.03 4.52
N PRO A 373 13.46 15.19 5.19
CA PRO A 373 13.52 13.74 5.01
C PRO A 373 13.18 13.27 3.59
N LYS A 374 12.55 14.14 2.78
CA LYS A 374 12.17 13.85 1.38
C LYS A 374 12.95 14.69 0.37
N LYS A 375 14.10 15.23 0.76
CA LYS A 375 15.01 15.95 -0.12
C LYS A 375 15.36 15.07 -1.33
N LYS A 376 15.31 15.68 -2.50
CA LYS A 376 15.74 15.06 -3.76
C LYS A 376 17.00 15.77 -4.21
N TYR A 377 18.12 15.07 -4.18
CA TYR A 377 19.40 15.61 -4.58
C TYR A 377 19.46 15.84 -6.09
N SER A 378 20.16 16.88 -6.48
CA SER A 378 20.55 17.17 -7.86
C SER A 378 21.56 16.14 -8.38
N TYR A 379 21.81 16.13 -9.69
CA TYR A 379 22.79 15.23 -10.29
C TYR A 379 24.20 15.44 -9.70
N THR A 380 24.60 16.70 -9.51
CA THR A 380 25.92 17.07 -8.96
C THR A 380 26.09 16.58 -7.53
N GLU A 381 25.08 16.76 -6.68
CA GLU A 381 25.08 16.22 -5.32
C GLU A 381 25.15 14.69 -5.33
N TRP A 382 24.37 14.00 -6.18
CA TRP A 382 24.45 12.54 -6.33
C TRP A 382 25.84 12.06 -6.77
N HIS A 383 26.48 12.79 -7.68
CA HIS A 383 27.82 12.48 -8.16
C HIS A 383 28.83 12.58 -7.02
N ILE A 384 28.87 13.72 -6.31
CA ILE A 384 29.78 13.95 -5.18
C ILE A 384 29.56 12.88 -4.10
N LEU A 385 28.30 12.65 -3.73
CA LEU A 385 27.93 11.67 -2.69
C LEU A 385 28.27 10.23 -3.10
N GLY A 386 28.12 9.88 -4.38
CA GLY A 386 28.45 8.55 -4.92
C GLY A 386 29.95 8.30 -5.05
N GLU A 387 30.71 9.33 -5.43
CA GLU A 387 32.16 9.28 -5.56
C GLU A 387 32.84 9.00 -4.23
N THR A 388 32.26 9.47 -3.11
CA THR A 388 32.76 9.16 -1.75
C THR A 388 32.82 7.66 -1.43
N VAL A 389 31.98 6.84 -2.08
CA VAL A 389 31.91 5.38 -1.92
C VAL A 389 32.46 4.65 -3.14
N GLY A 390 32.93 5.38 -4.16
CA GLY A 390 33.49 4.80 -5.39
C GLY A 390 32.46 4.10 -6.27
N MET A 391 31.19 4.51 -6.23
CA MET A 391 30.14 3.91 -7.07
C MET A 391 29.85 4.74 -8.30
N GLN A 392 29.75 4.06 -9.45
CA GLN A 392 29.20 4.61 -10.68
C GLN A 392 27.82 4.00 -10.94
N PHE A 393 26.86 4.85 -11.31
CA PHE A 393 25.46 4.43 -11.47
C PHE A 393 25.03 4.53 -12.93
N ASN A 394 24.48 3.43 -13.46
CA ASN A 394 23.70 3.48 -14.68
C ASN A 394 22.27 3.94 -14.36
N TRP A 395 21.99 5.23 -14.50
CA TRP A 395 20.71 5.86 -14.11
C TRP A 395 19.49 5.30 -14.82
N LEU A 396 19.66 4.83 -16.05
CA LEU A 396 18.61 4.24 -16.87
C LEU A 396 18.61 2.71 -16.80
N GLY A 397 19.56 2.10 -16.09
CA GLY A 397 19.72 0.66 -15.92
C GLY A 397 18.77 0.05 -14.89
N THR A 398 18.72 -1.28 -14.84
CA THR A 398 17.91 -2.03 -13.86
C THR A 398 18.36 -1.80 -12.43
N ASP A 399 19.63 -1.45 -12.25
CA ASP A 399 20.32 -1.28 -10.97
C ASP A 399 20.36 0.19 -10.52
N SER A 400 19.65 1.07 -11.24
CA SER A 400 19.54 2.48 -10.88
C SER A 400 18.85 2.63 -9.50
N PRO A 401 19.48 3.33 -8.54
CA PRO A 401 18.87 3.57 -7.23
C PRO A 401 17.59 4.42 -7.36
N ILE A 402 17.51 5.26 -8.39
CA ILE A 402 16.38 6.15 -8.67
C ILE A 402 15.29 5.42 -9.49
N ARG A 403 15.42 4.12 -9.75
CA ARG A 403 14.33 3.32 -10.33
C ARG A 403 13.11 3.25 -9.40
N PHE A 404 13.36 3.31 -8.09
CA PHE A 404 12.33 3.23 -7.07
C PHE A 404 12.20 4.59 -6.35
N PRO A 405 11.00 4.94 -5.84
CA PRO A 405 10.82 6.11 -5.00
C PRO A 405 11.48 5.85 -3.64
N ILE A 406 12.76 6.19 -3.53
CA ILE A 406 13.56 6.07 -2.31
C ILE A 406 13.66 7.42 -1.59
N ASP A 407 13.83 7.37 -0.27
CA ASP A 407 14.25 8.51 0.53
C ASP A 407 15.77 8.62 0.41
N GLU A 408 16.23 9.59 -0.39
CA GLU A 408 17.63 9.67 -0.83
C GLU A 408 18.61 9.92 0.33
N PRO A 409 18.33 10.81 1.31
CA PRO A 409 19.22 10.97 2.47
C PRO A 409 19.35 9.69 3.29
N ALA A 410 18.25 8.96 3.48
CA ALA A 410 18.25 7.69 4.21
C ALA A 410 19.00 6.57 3.44
N PHE A 411 18.94 6.59 2.11
CA PHE A 411 19.70 5.68 1.25
C PHE A 411 21.21 5.90 1.41
N PHE A 412 21.67 7.15 1.28
CA PHE A 412 23.09 7.48 1.44
C PHE A 412 23.60 7.20 2.84
N LEU A 413 22.81 7.47 3.89
CA LEU A 413 23.19 7.14 5.26
C LEU A 413 23.49 5.63 5.43
N ARG A 414 22.62 4.77 4.88
CA ARG A 414 22.82 3.32 4.92
C ARG A 414 24.04 2.90 4.12
N LEU A 415 24.26 3.54 2.97
CA LEU A 415 25.38 3.27 2.10
C LEU A 415 26.71 3.58 2.79
N TYR A 416 26.83 4.78 3.39
CA TYR A 416 28.01 5.19 4.14
C TYR A 416 28.26 4.32 5.36
N TRP A 417 27.20 3.98 6.10
CA TRP A 417 27.30 3.06 7.23
C TRP A 417 27.89 1.70 6.82
N ASN A 418 27.42 1.13 5.71
CA ASN A 418 27.93 -0.15 5.21
C ASN A 418 29.38 -0.02 4.72
N SER A 419 29.70 1.04 3.98
CA SER A 419 31.07 1.29 3.52
C SER A 419 32.05 1.47 4.70
N LEU A 420 31.65 2.20 5.75
CA LEU A 420 32.44 2.36 6.96
C LEU A 420 32.64 1.02 7.67
N LYS A 421 31.56 0.25 7.83
CA LYS A 421 31.61 -1.07 8.45
C LYS A 421 32.56 -2.01 7.71
N ASP A 422 32.45 -2.08 6.39
CA ASP A 422 33.29 -2.95 5.56
C ASP A 422 34.77 -2.56 5.68
N HIS A 423 35.07 -1.25 5.68
CA HIS A 423 36.43 -0.73 5.87
C HIS A 423 36.99 -1.06 7.27
N LEU A 424 36.18 -0.90 8.32
CA LEU A 424 36.59 -1.27 9.69
C LEU A 424 36.82 -2.78 9.83
N THR A 425 36.00 -3.60 9.17
CA THR A 425 36.19 -5.06 9.18
C THR A 425 37.39 -5.52 8.37
N SER A 426 37.71 -4.88 7.24
CA SER A 426 38.91 -5.20 6.46
C SER A 426 40.17 -4.85 7.25
N LYS A 427 40.17 -3.68 7.91
CA LYS A 427 41.25 -3.24 8.81
C LYS A 427 41.49 -4.26 9.93
N HIS A 428 40.43 -4.68 10.63
CA HIS A 428 40.53 -5.68 11.70
C HIS A 428 41.04 -7.05 11.22
N SER A 429 40.76 -7.42 9.97
CA SER A 429 41.25 -8.66 9.36
C SER A 429 42.72 -8.59 8.91
N GLN A 430 43.22 -7.41 8.54
CA GLN A 430 44.62 -7.15 8.21
C GLN A 430 45.51 -7.15 9.46
N THR A 431 45.07 -6.53 10.55
CA THR A 431 45.82 -6.49 11.83
C THR A 431 46.02 -7.90 12.43
N ARG A 432 45.16 -8.87 12.08
CA ARG A 432 45.26 -10.26 12.54
C ARG A 432 46.26 -11.13 11.75
N ARG A 433 46.83 -10.62 10.66
CA ARG A 433 47.77 -11.35 9.78
C ARG A 433 49.25 -11.06 10.06
N GLU A 434 49.59 -10.21 11.04
CA GLU A 434 50.98 -10.04 11.46
C GLU A 434 51.44 -11.19 12.39
N PRO A 435 52.58 -11.86 12.13
CA PRO A 435 53.00 -13.03 12.88
C PRO A 435 53.93 -12.68 14.05
N HIS A 436 53.43 -12.74 15.29
CA HIS A 436 54.27 -13.03 16.45
C HIS A 436 53.51 -13.85 17.53
N MET A 437 53.52 -15.18 17.32
CA MET A 437 53.60 -16.29 18.29
C MET A 437 52.50 -16.47 19.39
N PRO A 438 52.43 -17.64 20.09
CA PRO A 438 51.53 -18.75 19.75
C PRO A 438 50.44 -19.03 20.80
N HIS A 439 49.47 -19.85 20.40
CA HIS A 439 48.41 -20.47 21.21
C HIS A 439 47.38 -19.53 21.85
N VAL A 440 46.16 -19.48 21.28
CA VAL A 440 44.95 -20.12 21.83
C VAL A 440 43.93 -20.18 20.68
N ASP A 441 44.04 -21.24 19.87
CA ASP A 441 43.00 -21.66 18.95
C ASP A 441 42.21 -22.79 19.61
N MET A 442 41.08 -22.44 20.20
CA MET A 442 39.89 -23.28 20.35
C MET A 442 38.84 -22.39 21.00
N LEU A 443 37.91 -21.83 20.21
CA LEU A 443 36.51 -21.55 20.58
C LEU A 443 35.78 -20.58 19.62
N THR A 444 36.48 -19.88 18.72
CA THR A 444 35.83 -18.85 17.87
C THR A 444 35.15 -19.40 16.61
N SER A 445 35.55 -20.56 16.08
CA SER A 445 34.97 -21.12 14.82
C SER A 445 33.56 -21.73 14.97
N SER A 446 33.10 -21.96 16.21
CA SER A 446 31.75 -22.49 16.49
C SER A 446 30.71 -21.36 16.61
N ALA A 447 31.10 -20.20 17.15
CA ALA A 447 30.22 -19.04 17.30
C ALA A 447 30.00 -18.25 15.99
N GLU A 448 30.94 -18.31 15.04
CA GLU A 448 30.79 -17.66 13.73
C GLU A 448 29.89 -18.46 12.78
N ARG A 449 29.88 -19.80 12.88
CA ARG A 449 28.97 -20.64 12.07
C ARG A 449 27.51 -20.57 12.52
N SER A 450 27.24 -20.20 13.77
CA SER A 450 25.87 -19.96 14.22
C SER A 450 25.34 -18.60 13.73
N LYS A 451 26.16 -17.54 13.72
CA LYS A 451 25.76 -16.19 13.27
C LYS A 451 25.41 -16.11 11.79
N ILE A 452 26.10 -16.86 10.91
CA ILE A 452 25.77 -16.89 9.48
C ILE A 452 24.40 -17.54 9.24
N ARG A 453 24.01 -18.55 10.03
CA ARG A 453 22.66 -19.15 9.95
C ARG A 453 21.58 -18.25 10.56
N THR A 454 21.92 -17.44 11.56
CA THR A 454 20.99 -16.45 12.12
C THR A 454 20.78 -15.27 11.18
N ILE A 455 21.77 -14.90 10.36
CA ILE A 455 21.65 -13.85 9.34
C ILE A 455 20.74 -14.29 8.19
N ASP A 456 20.83 -15.54 7.73
CA ASP A 456 19.86 -16.10 6.78
C ASP A 456 18.44 -16.18 7.37
N ALA A 457 18.31 -16.54 8.65
CA ALA A 457 17.03 -16.58 9.34
C ALA A 457 16.42 -15.20 9.58
N ILE A 458 17.24 -14.17 9.82
CA ILE A 458 16.82 -12.78 10.02
C ILE A 458 16.54 -12.08 8.68
N MET A 459 17.29 -12.37 7.61
CA MET A 459 16.96 -11.93 6.24
C MET A 459 15.65 -12.55 5.72
N GLN A 460 15.35 -13.80 6.12
CA GLN A 460 14.02 -14.38 5.86
C GLN A 460 12.90 -13.77 6.74
N ALA A 461 13.21 -13.28 7.94
CA ALA A 461 12.24 -12.67 8.85
C ALA A 461 11.97 -11.18 8.59
N SER A 462 12.89 -10.44 7.95
CA SER A 462 12.81 -8.99 7.72
C SER A 462 12.21 -8.58 6.36
N GLY A 463 11.44 -9.46 5.71
CA GLY A 463 10.48 -9.03 4.69
C GLY A 463 11.05 -8.57 3.34
N GLN A 464 12.25 -9.03 2.95
CA GLN A 464 12.74 -8.93 1.58
C GLN A 464 12.58 -10.27 0.83
N GLN A 465 11.41 -10.88 0.96
CA GLN A 465 10.86 -11.74 -0.08
C GLN A 465 9.77 -10.96 -0.81
N LYS A 466 10.19 -10.20 -1.83
CA LYS A 466 9.39 -9.87 -3.03
C LYS A 466 10.27 -9.13 -4.02
N LEU A 467 10.96 -9.91 -4.85
CA LEU A 467 11.03 -9.70 -6.30
C LEU A 467 10.99 -11.08 -6.94
#